data_AF-A0A7R9M6L6-F1
#
_entry.id   AF-A0A7R9M6L6-F1
#
_cell.length_a   1.000
_cell.length_b   1.000
_cell.length_c   1.000
_cell.angle_alpha   90.00
_cell.angle_beta   90.00
_cell.angle_gamma   90.00
#
_symmetry.space_group_name_H-M   'P 1'
#
loop_
_entity.id
_entity.type
_entity.pdbx_description
1 polymer ?
#
loop_
_entity_poly.entity_id
_entity_poly.type
_entity_poly.pdbx_seq_one_letter_code
_entity_poly.pdbx_strand_id
1 'polypeptide(L)'
;MCSLVPRVLQFNLLRHPKCVTYNVLKRLNSSQTTSGFNFELNSEQKSLQELAQKFAKEEIIPRAPHYDQTGHFPWDLVKQAHELGLRNGGVPAEYGGLGLSLFDTCLLGEALSYGCSGIALAISSSALPQAPVILFGNEGQKRQYLGRMTGSEVLCAAYCTTEPGAGSDVAGVKTHAVRNKDGDYVLNGQKMWITNGGVANWYFGMGFRIAMGAFDLTRAPVGCGAVGLAQRAFDESVKWSFERHTFGVPIREHQAIQFMLADMAIGIETSRMAVQRACWDYDTGRRNTYWASIAKCWAGDVANKAAADAVQIFGGAGFNKEYPVEKLLRDAKIYHIYEGTAQIQRIIIARELLSEATKTL
;
A
#
# COMPACT_ATOMS: atom_id res chain seq x y z
N MET A 1 52.35 31.60 -8.58
CA MET A 1 52.59 32.33 -7.33
C MET A 1 51.31 33.06 -6.96
N CYS A 2 50.81 32.83 -5.73
CA CYS A 2 49.90 33.65 -4.89
C CYS A 2 48.74 34.45 -5.53
N SER A 3 47.55 34.59 -4.95
CA SER A 3 46.83 33.99 -3.81
C SER A 3 45.51 34.78 -3.66
N LEU A 4 44.48 34.13 -3.10
CA LEU A 4 43.42 34.66 -2.21
C LEU A 4 42.36 35.67 -2.73
N VAL A 5 41.15 35.15 -3.02
CA VAL A 5 39.91 35.08 -2.17
C VAL A 5 39.28 36.41 -1.64
N PRO A 6 37.93 36.49 -1.52
CA PRO A 6 37.12 37.63 -1.98
C PRO A 6 36.40 38.48 -0.90
N ARG A 7 35.73 39.54 -1.40
CA ARG A 7 34.96 40.57 -0.66
C ARG A 7 33.67 40.03 -0.03
N VAL A 8 33.50 40.40 1.23
CA VAL A 8 32.28 40.27 2.06
C VAL A 8 31.32 41.42 1.74
N LEU A 9 30.04 41.11 1.53
CA LEU A 9 28.93 42.07 1.44
C LEU A 9 28.25 42.18 2.81
N GLN A 10 28.34 43.36 3.43
CA GLN A 10 27.57 43.76 4.60
C GLN A 10 26.12 44.08 4.22
N PHE A 11 25.15 43.49 4.92
CA PHE A 11 23.76 43.93 4.88
C PHE A 11 23.44 44.79 6.12
N ASN A 12 23.00 46.02 5.88
CA ASN A 12 22.50 46.95 6.88
C ASN A 12 21.08 46.56 7.33
N LEU A 13 20.89 46.46 8.65
CA LEU A 13 19.60 46.30 9.31
C LEU A 13 18.97 47.67 9.58
N LEU A 14 17.86 47.98 8.90
CA LEU A 14 16.95 49.07 9.28
C LEU A 14 15.71 48.48 9.96
N ARG A 15 15.41 49.02 11.14
CA ARG A 15 14.27 48.68 12.00
C ARG A 15 13.02 49.44 11.56
N HIS A 16 11.88 48.76 11.44
CA HIS A 16 10.56 49.30 11.82
C HIS A 16 9.59 48.14 12.18
N PRO A 17 8.66 48.32 13.14
CA PRO A 17 7.96 47.25 13.82
C PRO A 17 6.54 47.01 13.29
N LYS A 18 5.96 45.87 13.70
CA LYS A 18 4.59 45.36 13.52
C LYS A 18 4.43 44.29 12.43
N CYS A 19 4.90 43.08 12.74
CA CYS A 19 4.23 41.86 12.33
C CYS A 19 4.26 40.89 13.51
N VAL A 20 3.10 40.56 14.05
CA VAL A 20 2.93 39.59 15.13
C VAL A 20 3.09 38.21 14.52
N THR A 21 4.30 37.70 14.47
CA THR A 21 4.56 36.28 14.19
C THR A 21 4.50 35.51 15.51
N TYR A 22 3.54 34.57 15.58
CA TYR A 22 3.47 33.54 16.61
C TYR A 22 4.81 32.80 16.70
N ASN A 23 5.58 33.07 17.75
CA ASN A 23 6.66 32.22 18.20
C ASN A 23 6.07 30.94 18.77
N VAL A 24 5.87 29.92 17.94
CA VAL A 24 5.78 28.54 18.43
C VAL A 24 7.21 28.04 18.56
N LEU A 25 7.64 27.99 19.81
CA LEU A 25 8.96 27.57 20.28
C LEU A 25 9.38 26.22 19.66
N LYS A 26 10.50 26.26 18.94
CA LYS A 26 11.42 25.12 18.82
C LYS A 26 11.78 24.63 20.23
N ARG A 27 11.35 23.42 20.58
CA ARG A 27 12.08 22.53 21.50
C ARG A 27 12.44 21.27 20.72
N LEU A 28 13.64 21.30 20.14
CA LEU A 28 14.37 20.09 19.76
C LEU A 28 15.14 19.61 20.99
N ASN A 29 15.26 18.30 21.11
CA ASN A 29 15.99 17.50 22.10
C ASN A 29 15.30 17.26 23.46
N SER A 30 14.45 16.24 23.48
CA SER A 30 14.69 15.09 24.35
C SER A 30 14.06 13.84 23.73
N SER A 31 14.79 12.72 23.79
CA SER A 31 14.25 11.38 23.64
C SER A 31 13.27 11.14 24.80
N GLN A 32 12.07 11.71 24.71
CA GLN A 32 10.96 11.31 25.56
C GLN A 32 10.40 10.04 24.96
N THR A 33 10.69 8.91 25.62
CA THR A 33 9.77 7.78 25.58
C THR A 33 8.43 8.29 26.08
N THR A 34 7.56 8.68 25.16
CA THR A 34 6.17 8.97 25.48
C THR A 34 5.55 7.65 25.92
N SER A 35 5.34 7.47 27.22
CA SER A 35 4.54 6.33 27.69
C SER A 35 3.09 6.58 27.24
N GLY A 36 2.57 5.76 26.34
CA GLY A 36 1.20 5.86 25.85
C GLY A 36 1.09 5.77 24.33
N PHE A 37 -0.06 6.19 23.80
CA PHE A 37 -0.31 6.20 22.36
C PHE A 37 0.60 7.20 21.66
N ASN A 38 1.21 6.78 20.56
CA ASN A 38 2.02 7.63 19.70
C ASN A 38 1.64 7.39 18.23
N PHE A 39 1.27 8.46 17.54
CA PHE A 39 0.94 8.47 16.11
C PHE A 39 2.03 9.13 15.26
N GLU A 40 3.11 9.60 15.88
CA GLU A 40 4.21 10.24 15.17
C GLU A 40 5.13 9.21 14.52
N LEU A 41 5.38 9.39 13.23
CA LEU A 41 6.41 8.64 12.50
C LEU A 41 7.81 9.01 13.01
N ASN A 42 8.65 7.99 13.18
CA ASN A 42 10.07 8.23 13.47
C ASN A 42 10.80 8.83 12.24
N SER A 43 12.05 9.27 12.41
CA SER A 43 12.82 9.93 11.34
C SER A 43 13.10 9.03 10.14
N GLU A 44 13.30 7.73 10.36
CA GLU A 44 13.53 6.76 9.30
C GLU A 44 12.24 6.53 8.48
N GLN A 45 11.12 6.35 9.17
CA GLN A 45 9.78 6.24 8.57
C GLN A 45 9.40 7.47 7.75
N LYS A 46 9.70 8.68 8.26
CA LYS A 46 9.51 9.94 7.51
C LYS A 46 10.35 9.94 6.23
N SER A 47 11.63 9.55 6.33
CA SER A 47 12.53 9.49 5.17
C SER A 47 12.08 8.47 4.12
N LEU A 48 11.63 7.28 4.56
CA LEU A 48 11.06 6.25 3.69
C LEU A 48 9.78 6.74 2.99
N GLN A 49 8.89 7.37 3.74
CA GLN A 49 7.65 7.94 3.22
C GLN A 49 7.94 9.04 2.18
N GLU A 50 8.84 9.97 2.48
CA GLU A 50 9.23 11.07 1.58
C GLU A 50 9.83 10.53 0.27
N LEU A 51 10.71 9.53 0.35
CA LEU A 51 11.30 8.89 -0.83
C LEU A 51 10.22 8.24 -1.71
N ALA A 52 9.32 7.45 -1.10
CA ALA A 52 8.25 6.78 -1.82
C ALA A 52 7.25 7.77 -2.44
N GLN A 53 6.90 8.84 -1.71
CA GLN A 53 6.03 9.91 -2.22
C GLN A 53 6.68 10.66 -3.39
N LYS A 54 7.98 10.93 -3.32
CA LYS A 54 8.73 11.54 -4.41
C LYS A 54 8.70 10.65 -5.65
N PHE A 55 9.02 9.36 -5.50
CA PHE A 55 8.96 8.39 -6.60
C PHE A 55 7.55 8.29 -7.19
N ALA A 56 6.51 8.25 -6.35
CA ALA A 56 5.14 8.22 -6.83
C ALA A 56 4.80 9.46 -7.66
N LYS A 57 5.15 10.66 -7.18
CA LYS A 57 4.83 11.94 -7.85
C LYS A 57 5.63 12.15 -9.14
N GLU A 58 6.91 11.85 -9.13
CA GLU A 58 7.83 12.17 -10.24
C GLU A 58 7.89 11.05 -11.30
N GLU A 59 7.73 9.78 -10.90
CA GLU A 59 7.93 8.64 -11.79
C GLU A 59 6.61 7.93 -12.12
N ILE A 60 5.75 7.68 -11.13
CA ILE A 60 4.52 6.88 -11.33
C ILE A 60 3.40 7.73 -11.95
N ILE A 61 3.04 8.86 -11.33
CA ILE A 61 1.88 9.67 -11.76
C ILE A 61 1.96 10.06 -13.25
N PRO A 62 3.10 10.56 -13.78
CA PRO A 62 3.18 10.97 -15.18
C PRO A 62 3.06 9.81 -16.18
N ARG A 63 3.36 8.57 -15.76
CA ARG A 63 3.36 7.37 -16.61
C ARG A 63 2.12 6.50 -16.45
N ALA A 64 1.37 6.69 -15.37
CA ALA A 64 0.18 5.90 -15.05
C ALA A 64 -0.87 5.84 -16.18
N PRO A 65 -1.19 6.94 -16.90
CA PRO A 65 -2.14 6.90 -18.01
C PRO A 65 -1.68 5.99 -19.17
N HIS A 66 -0.38 6.02 -19.51
CA HIS A 66 0.18 5.17 -20.56
C HIS A 66 0.04 3.68 -20.21
N TYR A 67 0.40 3.31 -18.98
CA TYR A 67 0.33 1.91 -18.55
C TYR A 67 -1.11 1.40 -18.43
N ASP A 68 -2.04 2.25 -18.00
CA ASP A 68 -3.47 1.91 -17.98
C ASP A 68 -4.02 1.68 -19.39
N GLN A 69 -3.67 2.54 -20.34
CA GLN A 69 -4.16 2.46 -21.72
C GLN A 69 -3.58 1.27 -22.49
N THR A 70 -2.29 0.99 -22.29
CA THR A 70 -1.57 -0.06 -23.05
C THR A 70 -1.64 -1.43 -22.41
N GLY A 71 -1.82 -1.51 -21.08
CA GLY A 71 -1.74 -2.75 -20.33
C GLY A 71 -0.33 -3.36 -20.27
N HIS A 72 0.71 -2.64 -20.68
CA HIS A 72 2.09 -3.13 -20.60
C HIS A 72 2.55 -3.30 -19.15
N PHE A 73 3.43 -4.27 -18.92
CA PHE A 73 4.04 -4.45 -17.61
C PHE A 73 5.12 -3.38 -17.37
N PRO A 74 5.09 -2.63 -16.24
CA PRO A 74 5.94 -1.45 -16.03
C PRO A 74 7.35 -1.82 -15.55
N TRP A 75 8.11 -2.57 -16.36
CA TRP A 75 9.45 -3.06 -15.99
C TRP A 75 10.44 -1.95 -15.65
N ASP A 76 10.35 -0.79 -16.29
CA ASP A 76 11.17 0.38 -16.00
C ASP A 76 10.96 0.86 -14.55
N LEU A 77 9.71 1.03 -14.14
CA LEU A 77 9.34 1.45 -12.79
C LEU A 77 9.64 0.36 -11.75
N VAL A 78 9.46 -0.91 -12.10
CA VAL A 78 9.83 -2.03 -11.22
C VAL A 78 11.34 -2.05 -10.95
N LYS A 79 12.17 -1.80 -11.97
CA LYS A 79 13.64 -1.73 -11.83
C LYS A 79 14.06 -0.51 -11.02
N GLN A 80 13.51 0.67 -11.30
CA GLN A 80 13.80 1.88 -10.52
C GLN A 80 13.39 1.73 -9.05
N ALA A 81 12.20 1.15 -8.79
CA ALA A 81 11.76 0.86 -7.43
C ALA A 81 12.68 -0.14 -6.72
N HIS A 82 13.25 -1.11 -7.45
CA HIS A 82 14.26 -2.03 -6.92
C HIS A 82 15.53 -1.31 -6.50
N GLU A 83 16.09 -0.48 -7.38
CA GLU A 83 17.31 0.29 -7.12
C GLU A 83 17.16 1.26 -5.93
N LEU A 84 15.97 1.81 -5.74
CA LEU A 84 15.65 2.72 -4.63
C LEU A 84 15.27 1.99 -3.32
N GLY A 85 15.21 0.66 -3.30
CA GLY A 85 14.81 -0.10 -2.11
C GLY A 85 13.31 0.02 -1.77
N LEU A 86 12.46 0.40 -2.75
CA LEU A 86 11.01 0.57 -2.58
C LEU A 86 10.21 -0.73 -2.76
N ARG A 87 10.89 -1.88 -2.87
CA ARG A 87 10.29 -3.21 -2.98
C ARG A 87 11.09 -4.23 -2.19
N ASN A 88 10.45 -5.37 -1.90
CA ASN A 88 11.05 -6.46 -1.10
C ASN A 88 11.53 -6.02 0.30
N GLY A 89 11.01 -4.89 0.82
CA GLY A 89 11.50 -4.29 2.07
C GLY A 89 11.39 -5.21 3.29
N GLY A 90 10.36 -6.06 3.33
CA GLY A 90 10.14 -7.03 4.41
C GLY A 90 11.04 -8.27 4.35
N VAL A 91 11.90 -8.42 3.33
CA VAL A 91 12.90 -9.49 3.33
C VAL A 91 13.89 -9.25 4.47
N PRO A 92 14.14 -10.23 5.36
CA PRO A 92 15.08 -10.06 6.47
C PRO A 92 16.50 -9.72 5.99
N ALA A 93 17.22 -8.93 6.80
CA ALA A 93 18.58 -8.48 6.49
C ALA A 93 19.59 -9.64 6.30
N GLU A 94 19.42 -10.74 7.02
CA GLU A 94 20.26 -11.94 6.87
C GLU A 94 20.15 -12.62 5.49
N TYR A 95 19.08 -12.31 4.74
CA TYR A 95 18.87 -12.74 3.36
C TYR A 95 19.06 -11.58 2.36
N GLY A 96 19.75 -10.51 2.77
CA GLY A 96 20.11 -9.37 1.92
C GLY A 96 19.01 -8.34 1.70
N GLY A 97 17.89 -8.41 2.45
CA GLY A 97 16.84 -7.40 2.39
C GLY A 97 17.06 -6.25 3.36
N LEU A 98 16.06 -5.37 3.46
CA LEU A 98 16.09 -4.21 4.37
C LEU A 98 15.57 -4.55 5.77
N GLY A 99 14.87 -5.68 5.96
CA GLY A 99 14.30 -6.06 7.24
C GLY A 99 13.25 -5.08 7.77
N LEU A 100 12.56 -4.36 6.88
CA LEU A 100 11.55 -3.38 7.24
C LEU A 100 10.36 -4.04 7.95
N SER A 101 9.78 -3.32 8.91
CA SER A 101 8.56 -3.77 9.60
C SER A 101 7.35 -3.79 8.67
N LEU A 102 6.26 -4.44 9.10
CA LEU A 102 5.01 -4.42 8.34
C LEU A 102 4.49 -2.98 8.20
N PHE A 103 4.63 -2.17 9.25
CA PHE A 103 4.27 -0.76 9.22
C PHE A 103 5.08 0.02 8.18
N ASP A 104 6.40 -0.15 8.14
CA ASP A 104 7.27 0.55 7.17
C ASP A 104 6.91 0.16 5.73
N THR A 105 6.67 -1.14 5.47
CA THR A 105 6.24 -1.58 4.12
C THR A 105 4.87 -1.02 3.72
N CYS A 106 3.97 -0.79 4.68
CA CYS A 106 2.70 -0.11 4.44
C CYS A 106 2.91 1.37 4.07
N LEU A 107 3.81 2.10 4.74
CA LEU A 107 4.11 3.48 4.38
C LEU A 107 4.56 3.61 2.91
N LEU A 108 5.40 2.67 2.46
CA LEU A 108 5.80 2.58 1.05
C LEU A 108 4.59 2.27 0.15
N GLY A 109 3.78 1.27 0.53
CA GLY A 109 2.60 0.84 -0.22
C GLY A 109 1.54 1.92 -0.42
N GLU A 110 1.27 2.75 0.60
CA GLU A 110 0.34 3.89 0.52
C GLU A 110 0.81 4.89 -0.54
N ALA A 111 2.08 5.30 -0.43
CA ALA A 111 2.68 6.30 -1.31
C ALA A 111 2.72 5.82 -2.77
N LEU A 112 3.12 4.57 -3.02
CA LEU A 112 3.12 4.01 -4.38
C LEU A 112 1.70 3.93 -4.96
N SER A 113 0.72 3.52 -4.15
CA SER A 113 -0.67 3.36 -4.59
C SER A 113 -1.38 4.70 -4.84
N TYR A 114 -0.97 5.77 -4.16
CA TYR A 114 -1.36 7.15 -4.49
C TYR A 114 -0.98 7.53 -5.93
N GLY A 115 0.19 7.05 -6.39
CA GLY A 115 0.61 7.23 -7.77
C GLY A 115 -0.27 6.45 -8.75
N CYS A 116 -0.30 5.12 -8.58
CA CYS A 116 -1.13 4.20 -9.35
C CYS A 116 -1.16 2.83 -8.66
N SER A 117 -2.34 2.35 -8.24
CA SER A 117 -2.50 1.06 -7.58
C SER A 117 -2.10 -0.14 -8.46
N GLY A 118 -2.30 -0.08 -9.78
CA GLY A 118 -1.86 -1.11 -10.71
C GLY A 118 -0.32 -1.23 -10.80
N ILE A 119 0.38 -0.11 -10.89
CA ILE A 119 1.86 -0.08 -10.89
C ILE A 119 2.39 -0.45 -9.50
N ALA A 120 1.79 0.07 -8.43
CA ALA A 120 2.14 -0.30 -7.06
C ALA A 120 2.00 -1.81 -6.82
N LEU A 121 0.95 -2.43 -7.38
CA LEU A 121 0.76 -3.87 -7.33
C LEU A 121 1.85 -4.61 -8.11
N ALA A 122 2.26 -4.16 -9.30
CA ALA A 122 3.39 -4.76 -10.03
C ALA A 122 4.71 -4.69 -9.22
N ILE A 123 4.97 -3.57 -8.54
CA ILE A 123 6.18 -3.36 -7.73
C ILE A 123 6.18 -4.24 -6.48
N SER A 124 5.05 -4.30 -5.76
CA SER A 124 4.96 -4.85 -4.41
C SER A 124 4.43 -6.29 -4.33
N SER A 125 3.75 -6.80 -5.35
CA SER A 125 3.08 -8.12 -5.32
C SER A 125 4.00 -9.31 -5.05
N SER A 126 5.32 -9.15 -5.27
CA SER A 126 6.31 -10.17 -4.89
C SER A 126 6.39 -10.39 -3.36
N ALA A 127 5.88 -9.46 -2.55
CA ALA A 127 5.75 -9.65 -1.11
C ALA A 127 4.77 -10.79 -0.75
N LEU A 128 3.73 -11.04 -1.58
CA LEU A 128 2.74 -12.10 -1.32
C LEU A 128 3.35 -13.51 -1.28
N PRO A 129 4.14 -13.96 -2.28
CA PRO A 129 4.85 -15.23 -2.20
C PRO A 129 6.07 -15.21 -1.28
N GLN A 130 6.65 -14.05 -0.97
CA GLN A 130 7.73 -13.94 0.03
C GLN A 130 7.21 -14.20 1.45
N ALA A 131 6.02 -13.72 1.80
CA ALA A 131 5.41 -13.87 3.11
C ALA A 131 5.43 -15.32 3.67
N PRO A 132 4.94 -16.35 2.95
CA PRO A 132 5.00 -17.72 3.45
C PRO A 132 6.43 -18.27 3.53
N VAL A 133 7.37 -17.81 2.69
CA VAL A 133 8.78 -18.21 2.77
C VAL A 133 9.44 -17.59 4.00
N ILE A 134 9.15 -16.32 4.31
CA ILE A 134 9.62 -15.63 5.51
C ILE A 134 9.12 -16.36 6.77
N LEU A 135 7.84 -16.70 6.81
CA LEU A 135 7.19 -17.27 7.99
C LEU A 135 7.51 -18.76 8.21
N PHE A 136 7.57 -19.54 7.13
CA PHE A 136 7.55 -21.01 7.23
C PHE A 136 8.66 -21.70 6.42
N GLY A 137 9.43 -20.96 5.63
CA GLY A 137 10.55 -21.52 4.89
C GLY A 137 11.66 -22.01 5.81
N ASN A 138 12.34 -23.10 5.43
CA ASN A 138 13.59 -23.47 6.07
C ASN A 138 14.73 -22.52 5.62
N GLU A 139 15.88 -22.58 6.31
CA GLU A 139 17.02 -21.70 6.01
C GLU A 139 17.51 -21.76 4.56
N GLY A 140 17.51 -22.96 3.95
CA GLY A 140 17.87 -23.12 2.54
C GLY A 140 16.89 -22.41 1.61
N GLN A 141 15.59 -22.58 1.84
CA GLN A 141 14.52 -21.93 1.07
C GLN A 141 14.56 -20.41 1.23
N LYS A 142 14.75 -19.89 2.45
CA LYS A 142 14.85 -18.46 2.70
C LYS A 142 16.06 -17.86 2.00
N ARG A 143 17.24 -18.46 2.17
CA ARG A 143 18.48 -17.99 1.52
C ARG A 143 18.37 -18.01 -0.01
N GLN A 144 17.82 -19.08 -0.58
CA GLN A 144 17.67 -19.21 -2.03
C GLN A 144 16.61 -18.26 -2.60
N TYR A 145 15.42 -18.24 -2.01
CA TYR A 145 14.26 -17.60 -2.61
C TYR A 145 14.07 -16.14 -2.20
N LEU A 146 14.46 -15.76 -0.98
CA LEU A 146 14.46 -14.36 -0.57
C LEU A 146 15.74 -13.67 -1.06
N GLY A 147 16.90 -14.32 -0.94
CA GLY A 147 18.19 -13.76 -1.36
C GLY A 147 18.26 -13.40 -2.85
N ARG A 148 17.63 -14.18 -3.73
CA ARG A 148 17.56 -13.81 -5.15
C ARG A 148 16.68 -12.59 -5.43
N MET A 149 15.72 -12.28 -4.55
CA MET A 149 14.82 -11.14 -4.74
C MET A 149 15.48 -9.81 -4.40
N THR A 150 16.63 -9.84 -3.72
CA THR A 150 17.37 -8.65 -3.24
C THR A 150 18.66 -8.41 -4.03
N GLY A 151 19.01 -9.29 -4.96
CA GLY A 151 20.18 -9.17 -5.83
C GLY A 151 20.06 -8.07 -6.90
N SER A 152 21.11 -7.93 -7.72
CA SER A 152 21.14 -6.94 -8.82
C SER A 152 20.17 -7.28 -9.97
N GLU A 153 19.85 -8.56 -10.15
CA GLU A 153 18.82 -8.99 -11.10
C GLU A 153 17.43 -8.72 -10.52
N VAL A 154 16.61 -7.98 -11.28
CA VAL A 154 15.26 -7.63 -10.84
C VAL A 154 14.29 -8.76 -11.16
N LEU A 155 13.97 -9.55 -10.14
CA LEU A 155 13.07 -10.70 -10.25
C LEU A 155 11.66 -10.38 -9.76
N CYS A 156 10.68 -11.09 -10.30
CA CYS A 156 9.29 -11.10 -9.83
C CYS A 156 8.92 -12.48 -9.28
N ALA A 157 7.96 -12.49 -8.36
CA ALA A 157 7.37 -13.70 -7.81
C ALA A 157 5.85 -13.62 -7.86
N ALA A 158 5.19 -14.78 -7.88
CA ALA A 158 3.73 -14.89 -7.93
C ALA A 158 3.18 -15.87 -6.88
N TYR A 159 1.99 -15.57 -6.38
CA TYR A 159 1.30 -16.36 -5.37
C TYR A 159 0.15 -17.16 -6.00
N CYS A 160 0.28 -18.49 -6.04
CA CYS A 160 -0.57 -19.37 -6.84
C CYS A 160 -1.61 -20.12 -5.99
N THR A 161 -2.65 -19.43 -5.57
CA THR A 161 -3.74 -20.02 -4.78
C THR A 161 -5.02 -20.24 -5.58
N THR A 162 -5.61 -19.16 -6.10
CA THR A 162 -6.92 -19.16 -6.77
C THR A 162 -6.95 -20.08 -7.99
N GLU A 163 -8.08 -20.77 -8.15
CA GLU A 163 -8.40 -21.66 -9.27
C GLU A 163 -9.71 -21.22 -9.93
N PRO A 164 -10.00 -21.67 -11.17
CA PRO A 164 -11.27 -21.36 -11.83
C PRO A 164 -12.51 -21.71 -10.97
N GLY A 165 -12.44 -22.80 -10.21
CA GLY A 165 -13.53 -23.26 -9.34
C GLY A 165 -13.43 -22.86 -7.86
N ALA A 166 -12.34 -22.19 -7.44
CA ALA A 166 -12.07 -21.93 -6.03
C ALA A 166 -11.25 -20.64 -5.82
N GLY A 167 -11.94 -19.58 -5.34
CA GLY A 167 -11.33 -18.31 -4.92
C GLY A 167 -11.53 -18.08 -3.42
N SER A 168 -12.71 -17.59 -3.02
CA SER A 168 -13.05 -17.39 -1.61
C SER A 168 -13.00 -18.67 -0.78
N ASP A 169 -13.41 -19.80 -1.37
CA ASP A 169 -13.26 -21.13 -0.78
C ASP A 169 -11.88 -21.72 -1.11
N VAL A 170 -10.85 -21.22 -0.42
CA VAL A 170 -9.46 -21.70 -0.61
C VAL A 170 -9.32 -23.18 -0.25
N ALA A 171 -10.19 -23.73 0.61
CA ALA A 171 -10.16 -25.15 0.96
C ALA A 171 -10.68 -26.05 -0.19
N GLY A 172 -11.48 -25.50 -1.10
CA GLY A 172 -12.12 -26.22 -2.21
C GLY A 172 -11.24 -26.46 -3.44
N VAL A 173 -10.01 -25.92 -3.46
CA VAL A 173 -9.02 -26.06 -4.53
C VAL A 173 -8.72 -27.52 -4.90
N LYS A 174 -8.45 -27.77 -6.19
CA LYS A 174 -8.29 -29.09 -6.80
C LYS A 174 -6.87 -29.37 -7.31
N THR A 175 -6.00 -28.35 -7.39
CA THR A 175 -4.58 -28.59 -7.66
C THR A 175 -4.02 -29.52 -6.60
N HIS A 176 -3.41 -30.61 -7.04
CA HIS A 176 -2.84 -31.63 -6.16
C HIS A 176 -1.40 -31.91 -6.56
N ALA A 177 -0.60 -32.34 -5.58
CA ALA A 177 0.78 -32.72 -5.75
C ALA A 177 0.93 -34.20 -5.38
N VAL A 178 1.41 -35.01 -6.32
CA VAL A 178 1.65 -36.44 -6.11
C VAL A 178 3.14 -36.67 -6.08
N ARG A 179 3.65 -37.31 -5.02
CA ARG A 179 5.05 -37.67 -4.94
C ARG A 179 5.36 -38.78 -5.95
N ASN A 180 6.35 -38.58 -6.80
CA ASN A 180 6.81 -39.58 -7.75
C ASN A 180 7.84 -40.52 -7.11
N LYS A 181 8.35 -41.48 -7.90
CA LYS A 181 9.30 -42.51 -7.44
C LYS A 181 10.69 -41.93 -7.13
N ASP A 182 11.07 -40.83 -7.79
CA ASP A 182 12.36 -40.16 -7.61
C ASP A 182 12.37 -39.26 -6.36
N GLY A 183 11.21 -39.10 -5.73
CA GLY A 183 11.02 -38.35 -4.50
C GLY A 183 10.57 -36.91 -4.70
N ASP A 184 10.44 -36.47 -5.95
CA ASP A 184 9.88 -35.18 -6.37
C ASP A 184 8.35 -35.19 -6.35
N TYR A 185 7.73 -34.03 -6.57
CA TYR A 185 6.28 -33.89 -6.66
C TYR A 185 5.85 -33.50 -8.08
N VAL A 186 4.87 -34.22 -8.62
CA VAL A 186 4.16 -33.85 -9.85
C VAL A 186 2.93 -33.05 -9.47
N LEU A 187 2.89 -31.78 -9.87
CA LEU A 187 1.75 -30.90 -9.64
C LEU A 187 0.81 -30.96 -10.85
N ASN A 188 -0.47 -31.23 -10.60
CA ASN A 188 -1.53 -31.19 -11.61
C ASN A 188 -2.67 -30.29 -11.16
N GLY A 189 -3.02 -29.31 -11.98
CA GLY A 189 -4.10 -28.37 -11.71
C GLY A 189 -4.01 -27.12 -12.58
N GLN A 190 -4.97 -26.22 -12.39
CA GLN A 190 -5.04 -24.94 -13.10
C GLN A 190 -5.22 -23.80 -12.10
N LYS A 191 -4.40 -22.77 -12.21
CA LYS A 191 -4.49 -21.53 -11.44
C LYS A 191 -5.08 -20.41 -12.27
N MET A 192 -5.71 -19.44 -11.62
CA MET A 192 -6.42 -18.34 -12.27
C MET A 192 -6.23 -17.04 -11.49
N TRP A 193 -6.19 -15.92 -12.22
CA TRP A 193 -6.04 -14.56 -11.66
C TRP A 193 -4.73 -14.34 -10.90
N ILE A 194 -3.62 -14.87 -11.42
CA ILE A 194 -2.31 -14.80 -10.77
C ILE A 194 -1.57 -13.52 -11.17
N THR A 195 -1.50 -12.56 -10.25
CA THR A 195 -0.65 -11.37 -10.39
C THR A 195 0.81 -11.78 -10.61
N ASN A 196 1.48 -11.13 -11.57
CA ASN A 196 2.80 -11.50 -12.09
C ASN A 196 2.90 -12.88 -12.76
N GLY A 197 1.79 -13.56 -13.02
CA GLY A 197 1.82 -14.94 -13.53
C GLY A 197 2.64 -15.13 -14.82
N GLY A 198 2.67 -14.14 -15.71
CA GLY A 198 3.45 -14.19 -16.95
C GLY A 198 4.90 -13.70 -16.85
N VAL A 199 5.32 -13.15 -15.69
CA VAL A 199 6.64 -12.52 -15.50
C VAL A 199 7.40 -13.04 -14.28
N ALA A 200 6.78 -13.91 -13.48
CA ALA A 200 7.39 -14.41 -12.26
C ALA A 200 8.48 -15.44 -12.54
N ASN A 201 9.61 -15.27 -11.85
CA ASN A 201 10.71 -16.22 -11.82
C ASN A 201 10.43 -17.41 -10.91
N TRP A 202 9.46 -17.26 -10.00
CA TRP A 202 8.99 -18.34 -9.15
C TRP A 202 7.61 -18.11 -8.58
N TYR A 203 7.03 -19.23 -8.18
CA TYR A 203 5.67 -19.32 -7.73
C TYR A 203 5.65 -19.91 -6.33
N PHE A 204 4.95 -19.26 -5.41
CA PHE A 204 4.52 -19.93 -4.21
C PHE A 204 3.32 -20.83 -4.55
N GLY A 205 3.52 -22.14 -4.48
CA GLY A 205 2.50 -23.18 -4.58
C GLY A 205 1.98 -23.61 -3.20
N MET A 206 0.89 -24.36 -3.16
CA MET A 206 -0.01 -24.39 -2.02
C MET A 206 0.41 -25.24 -0.80
N GLY A 207 0.06 -24.71 0.39
CA GLY A 207 -0.36 -25.44 1.60
C GLY A 207 -1.37 -24.61 2.40
N PHE A 208 -2.59 -25.10 2.64
CA PHE A 208 -3.71 -24.30 3.22
C PHE A 208 -3.33 -23.55 4.50
N ARG A 209 -2.66 -24.22 5.45
CA ARG A 209 -2.25 -23.61 6.72
C ARG A 209 -1.21 -22.50 6.53
N ILE A 210 -0.26 -22.71 5.61
CA ILE A 210 0.78 -21.74 5.25
C ILE A 210 0.13 -20.51 4.59
N ALA A 211 -0.83 -20.73 3.69
CA ALA A 211 -1.58 -19.68 3.04
C ALA A 211 -2.35 -18.80 4.04
N MET A 212 -3.03 -19.42 5.02
CA MET A 212 -3.77 -18.68 6.03
C MET A 212 -2.86 -17.81 6.91
N GLY A 213 -1.68 -18.32 7.30
CA GLY A 213 -0.72 -17.56 8.12
C GLY A 213 -0.11 -16.37 7.38
N ALA A 214 0.07 -16.45 6.06
CA ALA A 214 0.60 -15.35 5.26
C ALA A 214 -0.34 -14.13 5.23
N PHE A 215 -1.66 -14.31 5.35
CA PHE A 215 -2.62 -13.21 5.26
C PHE A 215 -2.52 -12.18 6.39
N ASP A 216 -1.98 -12.58 7.55
CA ASP A 216 -1.72 -11.66 8.66
C ASP A 216 -0.61 -10.65 8.29
N LEU A 217 0.31 -11.01 7.39
CA LEU A 217 1.32 -10.12 6.82
C LEU A 217 0.83 -9.36 5.57
N THR A 218 -0.10 -9.90 4.77
CA THR A 218 -0.43 -9.33 3.45
C THR A 218 -1.67 -8.45 3.42
N ARG A 219 -2.64 -8.64 4.33
CA ARG A 219 -3.91 -7.88 4.30
C ARG A 219 -3.75 -6.41 4.65
N ALA A 220 -2.90 -6.07 5.62
CA ALA A 220 -2.68 -4.68 6.00
C ALA A 220 -2.04 -3.86 4.85
N PRO A 221 -1.01 -4.35 4.13
CA PRO A 221 -0.49 -3.70 2.93
C PRO A 221 -1.53 -3.49 1.83
N VAL A 222 -2.45 -4.44 1.64
CA VAL A 222 -3.55 -4.30 0.67
C VAL A 222 -4.52 -3.20 1.07
N GLY A 223 -4.93 -3.17 2.36
CA GLY A 223 -5.73 -2.07 2.90
C GLY A 223 -5.02 -0.73 2.76
N CYS A 224 -3.71 -0.70 2.98
CA CYS A 224 -2.87 0.48 2.82
C CYS A 224 -2.85 1.00 1.38
N GLY A 225 -2.78 0.10 0.39
CA GLY A 225 -2.90 0.49 -1.01
C GLY A 225 -4.26 1.13 -1.35
N ALA A 226 -5.33 0.63 -0.74
CA ALA A 226 -6.67 1.23 -0.89
C ALA A 226 -6.73 2.64 -0.30
N VAL A 227 -6.07 2.88 0.85
CA VAL A 227 -5.92 4.22 1.44
C VAL A 227 -5.17 5.16 0.49
N GLY A 228 -4.07 4.71 -0.11
CA GLY A 228 -3.30 5.52 -1.07
C GLY A 228 -4.14 5.95 -2.29
N LEU A 229 -4.92 5.02 -2.85
CA LEU A 229 -5.86 5.33 -3.94
C LEU A 229 -6.94 6.32 -3.48
N ALA A 230 -7.55 6.10 -2.31
CA ALA A 230 -8.58 6.97 -1.75
C ALA A 230 -8.06 8.39 -1.51
N GLN A 231 -6.84 8.51 -0.98
CA GLN A 231 -6.15 9.79 -0.79
C GLN A 231 -5.93 10.51 -2.13
N ARG A 232 -5.54 9.78 -3.18
CA ARG A 232 -5.42 10.36 -4.53
C ARG A 232 -6.77 10.87 -5.05
N ALA A 233 -7.83 10.10 -4.88
CA ALA A 233 -9.18 10.52 -5.27
C ALA A 233 -9.63 11.79 -4.53
N PHE A 234 -9.33 11.88 -3.24
CA PHE A 234 -9.59 13.06 -2.42
C PHE A 234 -8.79 14.28 -2.89
N ASP A 235 -7.47 14.16 -3.07
CA ASP A 235 -6.62 15.29 -3.47
C ASP A 235 -7.03 15.87 -4.83
N GLU A 236 -7.32 15.01 -5.81
CA GLU A 236 -7.82 15.45 -7.12
C GLU A 236 -9.17 16.17 -7.01
N SER A 237 -10.07 15.67 -6.12
CA SER A 237 -11.37 16.28 -5.86
C SER A 237 -11.25 17.64 -5.19
N VAL A 238 -10.38 17.76 -4.19
CA VAL A 238 -10.08 19.03 -3.53
C VAL A 238 -9.54 20.01 -4.55
N LYS A 239 -8.51 19.65 -5.33
CA LYS A 239 -7.95 20.52 -6.37
C LYS A 239 -9.03 21.01 -7.35
N TRP A 240 -9.81 20.09 -7.91
CA TRP A 240 -10.87 20.42 -8.85
C TRP A 240 -11.92 21.35 -8.24
N SER A 241 -12.22 21.19 -6.94
CA SER A 241 -13.22 21.99 -6.25
C SER A 241 -12.86 23.48 -6.11
N PHE A 242 -11.56 23.81 -6.16
CA PHE A 242 -11.06 25.19 -6.16
C PHE A 242 -11.10 25.81 -7.56
N GLU A 243 -10.88 25.00 -8.60
CA GLU A 243 -10.77 25.47 -9.98
C GLU A 243 -12.15 25.61 -10.65
N ARG A 244 -13.04 24.64 -10.43
CA ARG A 244 -14.33 24.59 -11.10
C ARG A 244 -15.33 25.57 -10.49
N HIS A 245 -16.03 26.32 -11.34
CA HIS A 245 -17.10 27.23 -10.92
C HIS A 245 -18.47 26.76 -11.43
N THR A 246 -19.49 26.93 -10.60
CA THR A 246 -20.91 26.80 -10.99
C THR A 246 -21.74 27.78 -10.16
N PHE A 247 -22.82 28.31 -10.73
CA PHE A 247 -23.69 29.29 -10.05
C PHE A 247 -22.91 30.51 -9.50
N GLY A 248 -21.87 30.94 -10.20
CA GLY A 248 -21.08 32.14 -9.87
C GLY A 248 -20.00 31.96 -8.82
N VAL A 249 -19.83 30.77 -8.23
CA VAL A 249 -18.83 30.49 -7.18
C VAL A 249 -18.02 29.23 -7.46
N PRO A 250 -16.78 29.11 -6.93
CA PRO A 250 -16.05 27.84 -6.88
C PRO A 250 -16.91 26.73 -6.24
N ILE A 251 -16.86 25.50 -6.77
CA ILE A 251 -17.75 24.44 -6.28
C ILE A 251 -17.48 24.04 -4.82
N ARG A 252 -16.29 24.31 -4.28
CA ARG A 252 -15.96 24.17 -2.85
C ARG A 252 -16.86 25.02 -1.93
N GLU A 253 -17.54 26.05 -2.44
CA GLU A 253 -18.45 26.90 -1.66
C GLU A 253 -19.85 26.28 -1.51
N HIS A 254 -20.17 25.25 -2.31
CA HIS A 254 -21.42 24.52 -2.18
C HIS A 254 -21.34 23.52 -1.03
N GLN A 255 -22.25 23.62 -0.05
CA GLN A 255 -22.28 22.74 1.13
C GLN A 255 -22.30 21.25 0.78
N ALA A 256 -22.99 20.86 -0.30
CA ALA A 256 -23.03 19.48 -0.77
C ALA A 256 -21.63 18.95 -1.12
N ILE A 257 -20.77 19.76 -1.74
CA ILE A 257 -19.39 19.39 -2.07
C ILE A 257 -18.54 19.32 -0.79
N GLN A 258 -18.74 20.26 0.14
CA GLN A 258 -18.03 20.24 1.42
C GLN A 258 -18.33 18.98 2.24
N PHE A 259 -19.58 18.52 2.26
CA PHE A 259 -19.97 17.29 2.94
C PHE A 259 -19.33 16.06 2.29
N MET A 260 -19.31 15.98 0.95
CA MET A 260 -18.62 14.88 0.26
C MET A 260 -17.13 14.84 0.58
N LEU A 261 -16.44 16.00 0.53
CA LEU A 261 -15.02 16.08 0.89
C LEU A 261 -14.78 15.71 2.36
N ALA A 262 -15.67 16.11 3.27
CA ALA A 262 -15.59 15.75 4.69
C ALA A 262 -15.73 14.23 4.90
N ASP A 263 -16.72 13.59 4.26
CA ASP A 263 -16.94 12.15 4.36
C ASP A 263 -15.77 11.34 3.78
N MET A 264 -15.20 11.81 2.65
CA MET A 264 -13.98 11.23 2.09
C MET A 264 -12.82 11.30 3.10
N ALA A 265 -12.57 12.46 3.70
CA ALA A 265 -11.50 12.63 4.67
C ALA A 265 -11.70 11.74 5.91
N ILE A 266 -12.92 11.67 6.46
CA ILE A 266 -13.26 10.80 7.60
C ILE A 266 -12.98 9.33 7.25
N GLY A 267 -13.42 8.87 6.10
CA GLY A 267 -13.20 7.50 5.65
C GLY A 267 -11.70 7.18 5.50
N ILE A 268 -10.94 8.10 4.90
CA ILE A 268 -9.51 7.94 4.65
C ILE A 268 -8.72 7.88 5.96
N GLU A 269 -8.93 8.82 6.87
CA GLU A 269 -8.19 8.84 8.15
C GLU A 269 -8.50 7.64 9.01
N THR A 270 -9.78 7.23 9.09
CA THR A 270 -10.17 6.03 9.83
C THR A 270 -9.61 4.75 9.21
N SER A 271 -9.52 4.68 7.88
CA SER A 271 -8.89 3.56 7.17
C SER A 271 -7.38 3.50 7.43
N ARG A 272 -6.70 4.65 7.37
CA ARG A 272 -5.27 4.75 7.66
C ARG A 272 -4.97 4.28 9.08
N MET A 273 -5.72 4.74 10.08
CA MET A 273 -5.55 4.31 11.46
C MET A 273 -5.83 2.81 11.65
N ALA A 274 -6.82 2.23 10.96
CA ALA A 274 -7.08 0.79 11.03
C ALA A 274 -5.92 -0.04 10.46
N VAL A 275 -5.33 0.40 9.35
CA VAL A 275 -4.12 -0.21 8.77
C VAL A 275 -2.95 -0.11 9.75
N GLN A 276 -2.67 1.09 10.26
CA GLN A 276 -1.58 1.33 11.23
C GLN A 276 -1.73 0.44 12.47
N ARG A 277 -2.96 0.28 12.97
CA ARG A 277 -3.25 -0.62 14.09
C ARG A 277 -2.96 -2.09 13.76
N ALA A 278 -3.37 -2.56 12.58
CA ALA A 278 -3.11 -3.92 12.14
C ALA A 278 -1.61 -4.21 12.00
N CYS A 279 -0.84 -3.24 11.49
CA CYS A 279 0.62 -3.35 11.41
C CYS A 279 1.26 -3.38 12.79
N TRP A 280 0.87 -2.46 13.69
CA TRP A 280 1.43 -2.39 15.04
C TRP A 280 1.18 -3.68 15.84
N ASP A 281 -0.01 -4.28 15.73
CA ASP A 281 -0.28 -5.57 16.36
C ASP A 281 0.67 -6.66 15.84
N TYR A 282 0.88 -6.74 14.53
CA TYR A 282 1.80 -7.70 13.94
C TYR A 282 3.25 -7.47 14.38
N ASP A 283 3.74 -6.23 14.24
CA ASP A 283 5.14 -5.86 14.50
C ASP A 283 5.52 -6.01 15.98
N THR A 284 4.53 -6.03 16.88
CA THR A 284 4.73 -6.30 18.32
C THR A 284 4.48 -7.77 18.71
N GLY A 285 4.37 -8.66 17.72
CA GLY A 285 4.23 -10.10 17.93
C GLY A 285 2.83 -10.57 18.34
N ARG A 286 1.80 -9.70 18.21
CA ARG A 286 0.41 -10.10 18.44
C ARG A 286 -0.22 -10.58 17.13
N ARG A 287 -1.05 -11.61 17.24
CA ARG A 287 -1.90 -12.04 16.12
C ARG A 287 -2.83 -10.89 15.72
N ASN A 288 -2.76 -10.47 14.47
CA ASN A 288 -3.47 -9.28 13.98
C ASN A 288 -4.68 -9.61 13.08
N THR A 289 -5.07 -10.89 12.92
CA THR A 289 -6.13 -11.32 11.99
C THR A 289 -7.38 -10.45 12.04
N TYR A 290 -7.85 -10.09 13.24
CA TYR A 290 -9.01 -9.21 13.45
C TYR A 290 -8.80 -7.83 12.82
N TRP A 291 -7.74 -7.12 13.24
CA TRP A 291 -7.44 -5.77 12.76
C TRP A 291 -7.04 -5.73 11.28
N ALA A 292 -6.29 -6.72 10.81
CA ALA A 292 -5.93 -6.84 9.40
C ALA A 292 -7.18 -7.02 8.51
N SER A 293 -8.17 -7.78 8.98
CA SER A 293 -9.43 -7.97 8.25
C SER A 293 -10.31 -6.72 8.28
N ILE A 294 -10.36 -5.99 9.41
CA ILE A 294 -11.01 -4.68 9.50
C ILE A 294 -10.36 -3.68 8.54
N ALA A 295 -9.04 -3.55 8.61
CA ALA A 295 -8.27 -2.61 7.79
C ALA A 295 -8.52 -2.85 6.30
N LYS A 296 -8.41 -4.11 5.84
CA LYS A 296 -8.70 -4.49 4.47
C LYS A 296 -10.16 -4.13 4.11
N CYS A 297 -11.12 -4.61 4.89
CA CYS A 297 -12.53 -4.44 4.58
C CYS A 297 -12.92 -2.96 4.48
N TRP A 298 -12.58 -2.19 5.51
CA TRP A 298 -12.95 -0.79 5.62
C TRP A 298 -12.26 0.08 4.58
N ALA A 299 -10.94 -0.08 4.41
CA ALA A 299 -10.20 0.69 3.42
C ALA A 299 -10.67 0.40 1.98
N GLY A 300 -11.05 -0.85 1.69
CA GLY A 300 -11.66 -1.21 0.40
C GLY A 300 -12.98 -0.50 0.15
N ASP A 301 -13.89 -0.52 1.14
CA ASP A 301 -15.20 0.15 1.07
C ASP A 301 -15.02 1.68 0.90
N VAL A 302 -14.12 2.29 1.68
CA VAL A 302 -13.78 3.72 1.59
C VAL A 302 -13.18 4.08 0.24
N ALA A 303 -12.22 3.30 -0.28
CA ALA A 303 -11.60 3.58 -1.56
C ALA A 303 -12.60 3.56 -2.72
N ASN A 304 -13.55 2.62 -2.71
CA ASN A 304 -14.61 2.56 -3.72
C ASN A 304 -15.53 3.78 -3.63
N LYS A 305 -15.94 4.17 -2.43
CA LYS A 305 -16.80 5.35 -2.22
C LYS A 305 -16.09 6.64 -2.61
N ALA A 306 -14.85 6.83 -2.14
CA ALA A 306 -14.05 8.02 -2.44
C ALA A 306 -13.77 8.17 -3.94
N ALA A 307 -13.45 7.07 -4.64
CA ALA A 307 -13.25 7.13 -6.09
C ALA A 307 -14.55 7.46 -6.86
N ALA A 308 -15.69 6.91 -6.42
CA ALA A 308 -16.99 7.24 -7.02
C ALA A 308 -17.39 8.71 -6.76
N ASP A 309 -17.16 9.20 -5.54
CA ASP A 309 -17.39 10.61 -5.18
C ASP A 309 -16.49 11.55 -5.96
N ALA A 310 -15.23 11.15 -6.21
CA ALA A 310 -14.32 11.95 -7.02
C ALA A 310 -14.82 12.11 -8.45
N VAL A 311 -15.30 11.02 -9.08
CA VAL A 311 -15.97 11.11 -10.39
C VAL A 311 -17.18 12.04 -10.33
N GLN A 312 -18.00 11.93 -9.27
CA GLN A 312 -19.19 12.76 -9.08
C GLN A 312 -18.87 14.25 -8.91
N ILE A 313 -17.83 14.60 -8.15
CA ILE A 313 -17.36 15.99 -7.93
C ILE A 313 -16.83 16.60 -9.24
N PHE A 314 -16.18 15.79 -10.09
CA PHE A 314 -15.75 16.23 -11.41
C PHE A 314 -16.92 16.38 -12.41
N GLY A 315 -18.07 15.76 -12.15
CA GLY A 315 -19.22 15.75 -13.05
C GLY A 315 -18.88 15.05 -14.37
N GLY A 316 -19.30 15.61 -15.50
CA GLY A 316 -19.04 15.01 -16.82
C GLY A 316 -17.54 14.82 -17.14
N ALA A 317 -16.68 15.69 -16.62
CA ALA A 317 -15.22 15.54 -16.75
C ALA A 317 -14.71 14.28 -16.07
N GLY A 318 -15.31 13.90 -14.94
CA GLY A 318 -14.91 12.73 -14.15
C GLY A 318 -15.19 11.39 -14.84
N PHE A 319 -16.03 11.39 -15.87
CA PHE A 319 -16.30 10.21 -16.70
C PHE A 319 -15.36 10.12 -17.92
N ASN A 320 -14.58 11.17 -18.21
CA ASN A 320 -13.70 11.23 -19.36
C ASN A 320 -12.28 10.77 -18.98
N LYS A 321 -11.65 9.96 -19.85
CA LYS A 321 -10.29 9.41 -19.68
C LYS A 321 -9.17 10.46 -19.71
N GLU A 322 -9.46 11.69 -20.11
CA GLU A 322 -8.53 12.82 -20.00
C GLU A 322 -8.33 13.26 -18.53
N TYR A 323 -9.23 12.87 -17.63
CA TYR A 323 -9.15 13.16 -16.20
C TYR A 323 -8.82 11.89 -15.39
N PRO A 324 -8.10 12.03 -14.26
CA PRO A 324 -7.53 10.88 -13.57
C PRO A 324 -8.55 10.03 -12.80
N VAL A 325 -9.70 10.59 -12.44
CA VAL A 325 -10.61 10.00 -11.44
C VAL A 325 -11.39 8.78 -11.93
N GLU A 326 -11.64 8.65 -13.25
CA GLU A 326 -12.31 7.47 -13.80
C GLU A 326 -11.46 6.21 -13.63
N LYS A 327 -10.14 6.35 -13.82
CA LYS A 327 -9.18 5.27 -13.60
C LYS A 327 -9.16 4.85 -12.14
N LEU A 328 -9.15 5.82 -11.21
CA LEU A 328 -9.20 5.54 -9.78
C LEU A 328 -10.45 4.73 -9.41
N LEU A 329 -11.60 5.03 -10.03
CA LEU A 329 -12.84 4.28 -9.80
C LEU A 329 -12.73 2.82 -10.31
N ARG A 330 -12.18 2.61 -11.51
CA ARG A 330 -11.95 1.25 -12.03
C ARG A 330 -11.00 0.46 -11.14
N ASP A 331 -9.89 1.08 -10.76
CA ASP A 331 -8.86 0.48 -9.93
C ASP A 331 -9.35 0.17 -8.51
N ALA A 332 -10.16 1.05 -7.91
CA ALA A 332 -10.68 0.88 -6.56
C ALA A 332 -11.46 -0.44 -6.40
N LYS A 333 -12.10 -0.91 -7.48
CA LYS A 333 -13.01 -2.05 -7.40
C LYS A 333 -12.33 -3.34 -6.97
N ILE A 334 -11.05 -3.52 -7.31
CA ILE A 334 -10.34 -4.76 -6.99
C ILE A 334 -10.17 -4.97 -5.49
N TYR A 335 -10.13 -3.88 -4.70
CA TYR A 335 -10.01 -3.94 -3.24
C TYR A 335 -11.23 -4.56 -2.55
N HIS A 336 -12.40 -4.68 -3.21
CA HIS A 336 -13.53 -5.47 -2.69
C HIS A 336 -13.38 -6.98 -2.93
N ILE A 337 -12.44 -7.41 -3.77
CA ILE A 337 -12.46 -8.73 -4.39
C ILE A 337 -11.23 -9.55 -3.97
N TYR A 338 -10.03 -9.14 -4.36
CA TYR A 338 -8.82 -9.93 -4.14
C TYR A 338 -8.40 -9.95 -2.66
N GLU A 339 -7.46 -10.82 -2.26
CA GLU A 339 -6.97 -10.92 -0.87
C GLU A 339 -8.11 -11.10 0.16
N GLY A 340 -9.12 -11.90 -0.24
CA GLY A 340 -10.34 -12.20 0.51
C GLY A 340 -11.43 -11.15 0.34
N THR A 341 -12.54 -11.46 -0.33
CA THR A 341 -13.59 -10.49 -0.66
C THR A 341 -14.14 -9.73 0.55
N ALA A 342 -14.82 -8.60 0.31
CA ALA A 342 -15.48 -7.81 1.35
C ALA A 342 -16.42 -8.66 2.24
N GLN A 343 -17.06 -9.69 1.69
CA GLN A 343 -17.89 -10.65 2.43
C GLN A 343 -17.04 -11.61 3.26
N ILE A 344 -15.94 -12.12 2.71
CA ILE A 344 -15.01 -12.99 3.45
C ILE A 344 -14.38 -12.24 4.62
N GLN A 345 -13.99 -10.97 4.46
CA GLN A 345 -13.47 -10.18 5.57
C GLN A 345 -14.50 -10.07 6.70
N ARG A 346 -15.77 -9.81 6.38
CA ARG A 346 -16.85 -9.76 7.37
C ARG A 346 -17.05 -11.09 8.10
N ILE A 347 -16.95 -12.22 7.40
CA ILE A 347 -16.98 -13.56 8.02
C ILE A 347 -15.82 -13.73 9.02
N ILE A 348 -14.62 -13.30 8.64
CA ILE A 348 -13.43 -13.40 9.51
C ILE A 348 -13.59 -12.50 10.75
N ILE A 349 -13.99 -11.25 10.56
CA ILE A 349 -14.25 -10.29 11.64
C ILE A 349 -15.29 -10.85 12.61
N ALA A 350 -16.42 -11.34 12.10
CA ALA A 350 -17.48 -11.93 12.91
C ALA A 350 -16.98 -13.16 13.68
N ARG A 351 -16.18 -14.02 13.07
CA ARG A 351 -15.60 -15.20 13.72
C ARG A 351 -14.66 -14.82 14.87
N GLU A 352 -13.76 -13.86 14.65
CA GLU A 352 -12.83 -13.40 15.69
C GLU A 352 -13.59 -12.76 16.86
N LEU A 353 -14.61 -11.93 16.58
CA LEU A 353 -15.48 -11.32 17.61
C LEU A 353 -16.22 -12.36 18.45
N LEU A 354 -16.90 -13.31 17.81
CA LEU A 354 -17.69 -14.33 18.50
C LEU A 354 -16.81 -15.31 19.28
N SER A 355 -15.62 -15.64 18.75
CA SER A 355 -14.67 -16.48 19.44
C SER A 355 -14.13 -15.82 20.70
N GLU A 356 -13.93 -14.50 20.71
CA GLU A 356 -13.47 -13.78 21.90
C GLU A 356 -14.59 -13.64 22.94
N ALA A 357 -15.81 -13.30 22.50
CA ALA A 357 -16.97 -13.21 23.38
C ALA A 357 -17.24 -14.54 24.12
N THR A 358 -17.06 -15.69 23.45
CA THR A 358 -17.23 -17.03 24.05
C THR A 358 -16.20 -17.33 25.15
N LYS A 359 -15.04 -16.66 25.18
CA LYS A 359 -14.06 -16.85 26.27
C LYS A 359 -14.43 -16.05 27.51
N THR A 360 -15.23 -15.00 27.35
CA THR A 360 -15.61 -14.06 28.41
C THR A 360 -16.99 -14.32 29.00
N LEU A 361 -17.86 -15.00 28.26
CA LEU A 361 -19.16 -15.52 28.70
C LEU A 361 -18.98 -16.92 29.29
#